data_AF-A0A957T2Y5-F1
#
_entry.id   AF-A0A957T2Y5-F1
#
_cell.length_a   1.000
_cell.length_b   1.000
_cell.length_c   1.000
_cell.angle_alpha   90.00
_cell.angle_beta   90.00
_cell.angle_gamma   90.00
#
_symmetry.space_group_name_H-M   'P 1'
#
loop_
_entity.id
_entity.type
_entity.pdbx_description
1 polymer ?
#
loop_
_entity_poly.entity_id
_entity_poly.type
_entity_poly.pdbx_seq_one_letter_code
_entity_poly.pdbx_strand_id
1 'polypeptide(L)'
;EQVLAGREMHWIRIDTYFEGDLANPAAHHQPVMCMHCENAPCEVVCPVAATMHDSEGLNTMVYNRCVGTRYCANNCPYKVRRFNFLEFTDYDSESLALQRNPNVTVRSRGVMEKCTYCVQRISAARINAKLAGRPIGDGEVVTACQGACPTRAISFGNLNDPESAVVQQKASPLNYGLLTELNTQPRTTYLARLRNPNPALL
;
A
#
# COMPACT_ATOMS: atom_id res chain seq x y z
N GLU A 1 -17.32 -17.12 -6.34
CA GLU A 1 -18.00 -16.21 -7.29
C GLU A 1 -17.41 -14.80 -7.32
N GLN A 2 -17.41 -14.04 -6.20
CA GLN A 2 -17.00 -12.62 -6.22
C GLN A 2 -15.54 -12.38 -6.65
N VAL A 3 -14.62 -13.29 -6.33
CA VAL A 3 -13.22 -13.23 -6.82
C VAL A 3 -13.15 -13.38 -8.35
N LEU A 4 -13.95 -14.27 -8.94
CA LEU A 4 -14.01 -14.42 -10.41
C LEU A 4 -14.53 -13.15 -11.09
N ALA A 5 -15.34 -12.36 -10.39
CA ALA A 5 -15.82 -11.06 -10.84
C ALA A 5 -14.81 -9.91 -10.59
N GLY A 6 -13.59 -10.19 -10.14
CA GLY A 6 -12.54 -9.20 -9.87
C GLY A 6 -12.82 -8.32 -8.64
N ARG A 7 -13.46 -8.88 -7.62
CA ARG A 7 -13.88 -8.17 -6.39
C ARG A 7 -13.14 -8.69 -5.15
N GLU A 8 -11.88 -9.07 -5.32
CA GLU A 8 -11.03 -9.54 -4.23
C GLU A 8 -10.58 -8.40 -3.31
N MET A 9 -10.64 -8.61 -1.99
CA MET A 9 -10.30 -7.57 -1.00
C MET A 9 -8.85 -7.68 -0.53
N HIS A 10 -7.90 -7.49 -1.47
CA HIS A 10 -6.47 -7.45 -1.18
C HIS A 10 -5.91 -6.03 -1.37
N TRP A 11 -5.36 -5.46 -0.30
CA TRP A 11 -4.75 -4.11 -0.34
C TRP A 11 -3.33 -4.08 -0.89
N ILE A 12 -2.67 -5.24 -0.85
CA ILE A 12 -1.40 -5.55 -1.51
C ILE A 12 -1.65 -6.76 -2.39
N ARG A 13 -1.27 -6.68 -3.66
CA ARG A 13 -1.24 -7.82 -4.57
C ARG A 13 0.20 -8.05 -5.04
N ILE A 14 0.52 -9.27 -5.43
CA ILE A 14 1.83 -9.59 -6.00
C ILE A 14 1.59 -9.94 -7.47
N ASP A 15 1.94 -9.00 -8.34
CA ASP A 15 1.79 -9.18 -9.77
C ASP A 15 2.96 -10.01 -10.28
N THR A 16 2.68 -11.06 -11.06
CA THR A 16 3.69 -11.90 -11.69
C THR A 16 3.70 -11.62 -13.19
N TYR A 17 4.85 -11.17 -13.70
CA TYR A 17 5.08 -10.89 -15.11
C TYR A 17 6.04 -11.92 -15.69
N PHE A 18 5.78 -12.34 -16.93
CA PHE A 18 6.60 -13.28 -17.66
C PHE A 18 7.30 -12.57 -18.81
N GLU A 19 8.59 -12.86 -18.98
CA GLU A 19 9.43 -12.31 -20.04
C GLU A 19 10.10 -13.45 -20.79
N GLY A 20 10.23 -13.30 -22.12
CA GLY A 20 10.91 -14.27 -22.97
C GLY A 20 10.00 -15.39 -23.50
N ASP A 21 10.59 -16.56 -23.70
CA ASP A 21 9.94 -17.70 -24.34
C ASP A 21 8.82 -18.31 -23.48
N LEU A 22 7.75 -18.77 -24.14
CA LEU A 22 6.57 -19.34 -23.46
C LEU A 22 6.85 -20.70 -22.80
N ALA A 23 7.80 -21.49 -23.31
CA ALA A 23 8.16 -22.77 -22.72
C ALA A 23 9.14 -22.63 -21.54
N ASN A 24 9.92 -21.55 -21.50
CA ASN A 24 10.83 -21.25 -20.38
C ASN A 24 10.89 -19.75 -20.05
N PRO A 25 9.80 -19.16 -19.51
CA PRO A 25 9.75 -17.73 -19.27
C PRO A 25 10.48 -17.34 -17.99
N ALA A 26 11.11 -16.17 -18.04
CA ALA A 26 11.58 -15.47 -16.87
C ALA A 26 10.37 -14.90 -16.09
N ALA A 27 10.14 -15.39 -14.87
CA ALA A 27 9.12 -14.83 -13.98
C ALA A 27 9.67 -13.67 -13.15
N HIS A 28 8.91 -12.58 -13.02
CA HIS A 28 9.22 -11.41 -12.20
C HIS A 28 8.03 -11.08 -11.30
N HIS A 29 8.31 -10.71 -10.05
CA HIS A 29 7.28 -10.41 -9.07
C HIS A 29 7.35 -8.94 -8.67
N GLN A 30 6.20 -8.28 -8.65
CA GLN A 30 6.09 -6.90 -8.21
C GLN A 30 4.93 -6.78 -7.21
N PRO A 31 5.20 -6.60 -5.90
CA PRO A 31 4.15 -6.32 -4.94
C PRO A 31 3.60 -4.91 -5.17
N VAL A 32 2.35 -4.81 -5.61
CA VAL A 32 1.67 -3.54 -5.89
C VAL A 32 0.63 -3.25 -4.81
N MET A 33 0.75 -2.08 -4.19
CA MET A 33 -0.18 -1.55 -3.20
C MET A 33 -0.46 -0.07 -3.50
N CYS A 34 -1.24 0.62 -2.65
CA CYS A 34 -1.33 2.07 -2.75
C CYS A 34 0.06 2.70 -2.60
N MET A 35 0.46 3.48 -3.60
CA MET A 35 1.76 4.17 -3.59
C MET A 35 1.76 5.44 -2.75
N HIS A 36 0.59 5.87 -2.24
CA HIS A 36 0.40 7.17 -1.58
C HIS A 36 1.03 8.31 -2.41
N CYS A 37 0.54 8.47 -3.64
CA CYS A 37 0.94 9.50 -4.60
C CYS A 37 0.78 10.90 -4.02
N GLU A 38 1.77 11.78 -4.11
CA GLU A 38 1.62 13.19 -3.71
C GLU A 38 0.60 13.91 -4.59
N ASN A 39 0.75 13.76 -5.91
CA ASN A 39 -0.23 14.22 -6.88
C ASN A 39 -1.28 13.11 -7.06
N ALA A 40 -2.09 12.85 -6.03
CA ALA A 40 -3.05 11.74 -6.04
C ALA A 40 -4.25 12.01 -6.96
N PRO A 41 -4.37 11.34 -8.12
CA PRO A 41 -5.52 11.51 -9.00
C PRO A 41 -6.81 10.99 -8.35
N CYS A 42 -6.69 10.04 -7.42
CA CYS A 42 -7.82 9.46 -6.72
C CYS A 42 -8.48 10.39 -5.68
N GLU A 43 -7.84 11.50 -5.29
CA GLU A 43 -8.40 12.46 -4.32
C GLU A 43 -9.34 13.45 -4.96
N VAL A 44 -8.88 14.13 -6.01
CA VAL A 44 -9.61 15.20 -6.71
C VAL A 44 -10.94 14.75 -7.30
N VAL A 45 -11.13 13.44 -7.49
CA VAL A 45 -12.36 12.84 -8.03
C VAL A 45 -13.37 12.40 -6.95
N CYS A 46 -13.04 12.54 -5.66
CA CYS A 46 -13.96 12.16 -4.59
C CYS A 46 -14.91 13.32 -4.24
N PRO A 47 -16.21 13.25 -4.58
CA PRO A 47 -17.13 14.39 -4.42
C PRO A 47 -17.42 14.74 -2.95
N VAL A 48 -17.12 13.83 -2.02
CA VAL A 48 -17.40 13.98 -0.58
C VAL A 48 -16.13 14.09 0.26
N ALA A 49 -14.96 14.22 -0.37
CA ALA A 49 -13.66 14.32 0.31
C ALA A 49 -13.39 13.15 1.28
N ALA A 50 -13.78 11.92 0.90
CA ALA A 50 -13.49 10.71 1.68
C ALA A 50 -12.03 10.22 1.54
N THR A 51 -11.26 10.85 0.67
CA THR A 51 -9.83 10.57 0.51
C THR A 51 -9.07 11.88 0.37
N MET A 52 -8.05 12.06 1.20
CA MET A 52 -7.33 13.33 1.39
C MET A 52 -5.89 13.04 1.80
N HIS A 53 -4.95 13.93 1.49
CA HIS A 53 -3.64 13.89 2.11
C HIS A 53 -3.68 14.38 3.55
N ASP A 54 -2.90 13.72 4.41
CA ASP A 54 -2.52 14.28 5.71
C ASP A 54 -1.20 15.07 5.61
N SER A 55 -0.82 15.71 6.72
CA SER A 55 0.43 16.47 6.81
C SER A 55 1.69 15.60 6.80
N GLU A 56 1.55 14.28 6.95
CA GLU A 56 2.67 13.33 6.91
C GLU A 56 2.92 12.80 5.49
N GLY A 57 2.13 13.24 4.50
CA GLY A 57 2.23 12.81 3.11
C GLY A 57 1.52 11.48 2.83
N LEU A 58 0.66 11.01 3.75
CA LEU A 58 -0.17 9.84 3.48
C LEU A 58 -1.46 10.26 2.81
N ASN A 59 -1.74 9.62 1.68
CA ASN A 59 -3.11 9.53 1.19
C ASN A 59 -3.98 8.77 2.21
N THR A 60 -4.91 9.44 2.89
CA THR A 60 -5.81 8.86 3.89
C THR A 60 -7.14 8.47 3.24
N MET A 61 -7.68 7.31 3.61
CA MET A 61 -9.03 6.87 3.19
C MET A 61 -9.93 6.86 4.42
N VAL A 62 -10.90 7.77 4.46
CA VAL A 62 -11.85 7.91 5.55
C VAL A 62 -13.09 7.09 5.22
N TYR A 63 -13.16 5.87 5.78
CA TYR A 63 -14.16 4.87 5.42
C TYR A 63 -15.61 5.35 5.61
N ASN A 64 -15.90 6.01 6.74
CA ASN A 64 -17.26 6.47 7.08
C ASN A 64 -17.76 7.63 6.20
N ARG A 65 -16.86 8.35 5.52
CA ARG A 65 -17.22 9.45 4.62
C ARG A 65 -17.49 8.96 3.19
N CYS A 66 -17.09 7.73 2.86
CA CYS A 66 -17.25 7.18 1.52
C CYS A 66 -18.71 6.87 1.21
N VAL A 67 -19.28 7.54 0.20
CA VAL A 67 -20.65 7.28 -0.29
C VAL A 67 -20.70 6.28 -1.47
N GLY A 68 -19.58 5.64 -1.78
CA GLY A 68 -19.55 4.53 -2.72
C GLY A 68 -19.64 4.85 -4.22
N THR A 69 -19.24 6.05 -4.64
CA THR A 69 -19.23 6.45 -6.07
C THR A 69 -18.21 5.68 -6.93
N ARG A 70 -17.19 5.10 -6.32
CA ARG A 70 -16.12 4.30 -6.95
C ARG A 70 -15.20 5.04 -7.94
N TYR A 71 -15.41 6.32 -8.19
CA TYR A 71 -14.60 7.06 -9.17
C TYR A 71 -13.10 7.11 -8.78
N CYS A 72 -12.79 7.14 -7.48
CA CYS A 72 -11.41 7.06 -6.98
C CYS A 72 -10.68 5.77 -7.39
N ALA A 73 -11.38 4.66 -7.65
CA ALA A 73 -10.77 3.44 -8.18
C ALA A 73 -10.45 3.57 -9.67
N ASN A 74 -11.34 4.17 -10.45
CA ASN A 74 -11.12 4.37 -11.89
C ASN A 74 -9.91 5.28 -12.14
N ASN A 75 -9.82 6.39 -11.39
CA ASN A 75 -8.75 7.37 -11.57
C ASN A 75 -7.41 6.95 -10.93
N CYS A 76 -7.39 5.90 -10.11
CA CYS A 76 -6.15 5.35 -9.61
C CYS A 76 -5.44 4.56 -10.73
N PRO A 77 -4.22 4.94 -11.16
CA PRO A 77 -3.56 4.27 -12.27
C PRO A 77 -3.18 2.83 -11.92
N TYR A 78 -2.84 2.56 -10.66
CA TYR A 78 -2.44 1.23 -10.19
C TYR A 78 -3.61 0.28 -9.91
N LYS A 79 -4.86 0.78 -9.93
CA LYS A 79 -6.07 0.02 -9.56
C LYS A 79 -5.89 -0.73 -8.24
N VAL A 80 -5.52 -0.02 -7.18
CA VAL A 80 -5.25 -0.55 -5.82
C VAL A 80 -6.27 -0.11 -4.76
N ARG A 81 -7.32 0.58 -5.21
CA ARG A 81 -8.52 0.83 -4.40
C ARG A 81 -9.42 -0.40 -4.53
N ARG A 82 -9.93 -0.92 -3.41
CA ARG A 82 -10.79 -2.11 -3.33
C ARG A 82 -12.13 -1.74 -2.76
N PHE A 83 -13.20 -2.15 -3.43
CA PHE A 83 -14.55 -1.73 -3.07
C PHE A 83 -15.32 -2.88 -2.43
N ASN A 84 -15.94 -2.62 -1.28
CA ASN A 84 -16.88 -3.56 -0.67
C ASN A 84 -18.19 -3.56 -1.47
N PHE A 85 -18.25 -4.40 -2.52
CA PHE A 85 -19.43 -4.48 -3.40
C PHE A 85 -20.67 -4.98 -2.65
N LEU A 86 -20.48 -5.95 -1.77
CA LEU A 86 -21.50 -6.55 -0.92
C LEU A 86 -21.06 -6.41 0.54
N GLU A 87 -21.85 -6.94 1.45
CA GLU A 87 -21.43 -7.10 2.84
C GLU A 87 -20.45 -8.28 2.90
N PHE A 88 -19.14 -7.98 2.90
CA PHE A 88 -18.08 -8.98 2.99
C PHE A 88 -17.68 -9.29 4.44
N THR A 89 -18.27 -8.60 5.39
CA THR A 89 -18.01 -8.77 6.81
C THR A 89 -19.10 -9.64 7.45
N ASP A 90 -18.70 -10.71 8.12
CA ASP A 90 -19.59 -11.53 8.96
C ASP A 90 -19.70 -10.90 10.37
N TYR A 91 -20.83 -10.30 10.71
CA TYR A 91 -21.05 -9.74 12.05
C TYR A 91 -21.72 -10.71 13.03
N ASP A 92 -22.20 -11.85 12.54
CA ASP A 92 -23.01 -12.78 13.32
C ASP A 92 -22.12 -13.80 14.07
N SER A 93 -20.96 -14.14 13.49
CA SER A 93 -19.97 -15.03 14.11
C SER A 93 -19.11 -14.29 15.14
N GLU A 94 -19.48 -14.36 16.43
CA GLU A 94 -18.74 -13.72 17.54
C GLU A 94 -17.24 -14.11 17.58
N SER A 95 -16.91 -15.36 17.22
CA SER A 95 -15.52 -15.84 17.20
C SER A 95 -14.63 -15.07 16.22
N LEU A 96 -15.20 -14.56 15.11
CA LEU A 96 -14.46 -13.75 14.14
C LEU A 96 -14.20 -12.33 14.63
N ALA A 97 -14.99 -11.83 15.59
CA ALA A 97 -14.76 -10.51 16.17
C ALA A 97 -13.39 -10.42 16.87
N LEU A 98 -12.97 -11.51 17.54
CA LEU A 98 -11.69 -11.59 18.25
C LEU A 98 -10.47 -11.59 17.32
N GLN A 99 -10.64 -11.98 16.06
CA GLN A 99 -9.56 -11.95 15.06
C GLN A 99 -9.30 -10.53 14.54
N ARG A 100 -10.28 -9.62 14.66
CA ARG A 100 -10.22 -8.28 14.06
C ARG A 100 -9.34 -7.37 14.89
N ASN A 101 -8.52 -6.56 14.21
CA ASN A 101 -7.72 -5.56 14.87
C ASN A 101 -8.61 -4.43 15.41
N PRO A 102 -8.63 -4.16 16.73
CA PRO A 102 -9.50 -3.13 17.32
C PRO A 102 -9.14 -1.70 16.87
N ASN A 103 -7.93 -1.49 16.35
CA ASN A 103 -7.45 -0.19 15.89
C ASN A 103 -7.67 0.04 14.38
N VAL A 104 -8.34 -0.89 13.69
CA VAL A 104 -8.69 -0.74 12.28
C VAL A 104 -10.18 -0.86 12.14
N THR A 105 -10.82 0.15 11.56
CA THR A 105 -12.26 0.12 11.27
C THR A 105 -12.60 -1.14 10.48
N VAL A 106 -13.65 -1.86 10.89
CA VAL A 106 -14.25 -2.94 10.11
C VAL A 106 -15.26 -2.28 9.17
N ARG A 107 -15.19 -2.57 7.88
CA ARG A 107 -15.96 -1.85 6.86
C ARG A 107 -17.23 -2.62 6.53
N SER A 108 -18.29 -1.87 6.26
CA SER A 108 -19.54 -2.38 5.69
C SER A 108 -19.51 -2.25 4.15
N ARG A 109 -20.54 -2.79 3.50
CA ARG A 109 -20.78 -2.61 2.07
C ARG A 109 -20.76 -1.14 1.65
N GLY A 110 -20.42 -0.90 0.39
CA GLY A 110 -20.50 0.44 -0.21
C GLY A 110 -19.28 1.33 0.03
N VAL A 111 -18.25 0.83 0.72
CA VAL A 111 -17.08 1.61 1.12
C VAL A 111 -15.84 1.18 0.33
N MET A 112 -15.05 2.17 -0.10
CA MET A 112 -13.74 1.96 -0.72
C MET A 112 -12.65 1.79 0.34
N GLU A 113 -11.70 0.92 0.04
CA GLU A 113 -10.52 0.65 0.85
C GLU A 113 -9.26 0.72 0.01
N LYS A 114 -8.12 0.76 0.68
CA LYS A 114 -6.78 0.68 0.06
C LYS A 114 -5.75 0.41 1.15
N CYS A 115 -4.53 0.08 0.74
CA CYS A 115 -3.38 0.17 1.65
C CYS A 115 -3.29 1.59 2.24
N THR A 116 -3.13 1.67 3.57
CA THR A 116 -3.02 2.91 4.33
C THR A 116 -1.64 3.05 4.99
N TYR A 117 -0.63 2.33 4.49
CA TYR A 117 0.66 2.13 5.16
C TYR A 117 0.52 1.72 6.65
N CYS A 118 -0.53 0.98 6.97
CA CYS A 118 -0.85 0.61 8.35
C CYS A 118 -0.94 1.82 9.28
N VAL A 119 -1.73 2.85 8.91
CA VAL A 119 -1.95 4.08 9.68
C VAL A 119 -2.26 3.87 11.17
N GLN A 120 -2.84 2.73 11.54
CA GLN A 120 -3.07 2.35 12.94
C GLN A 120 -1.76 2.18 13.73
N ARG A 121 -0.71 1.67 13.08
CA ARG A 121 0.64 1.51 13.68
C ARG A 121 1.38 2.84 13.71
N ILE A 122 1.30 3.62 12.63
CA ILE A 122 1.86 4.97 12.54
C ILE A 122 1.27 5.85 13.65
N SER A 123 -0.06 5.83 13.80
CA SER A 123 -0.76 6.64 14.79
C SER A 123 -0.38 6.24 16.22
N ALA A 124 -0.30 4.94 16.53
CA ALA A 124 0.12 4.48 17.84
C ALA A 124 1.56 4.93 18.19
N ALA A 125 2.51 4.73 17.28
CA ALA A 125 3.90 5.17 17.49
C ALA A 125 4.00 6.69 17.62
N ARG A 126 3.31 7.45 16.76
CA ARG A 126 3.25 8.91 16.84
C ARG A 126 2.69 9.42 18.16
N ILE A 127 1.62 8.81 18.67
CA ILE A 127 1.03 9.18 19.96
C ILE A 127 2.06 8.92 21.07
N ASN A 128 2.69 7.74 21.08
CA ASN A 128 3.69 7.38 22.10
C ASN A 128 4.92 8.31 22.04
N ALA A 129 5.44 8.59 20.85
CA ALA A 129 6.57 9.50 20.65
C ALA A 129 6.22 10.93 21.12
N LYS A 130 5.01 11.42 20.80
CA LYS A 130 4.52 12.72 21.27
C LYS A 130 4.39 12.78 22.80
N LEU A 131 3.88 11.73 23.43
CA LEU A 131 3.80 11.65 24.90
C LEU A 131 5.19 11.66 25.55
N ALA A 132 6.17 11.03 24.90
CA ALA A 132 7.56 11.01 25.34
C ALA A 132 8.37 12.26 24.94
N GLY A 133 7.78 13.22 24.22
CA GLY A 133 8.46 14.46 23.79
C GLY A 133 9.61 14.23 22.81
N ARG A 134 9.59 13.16 22.02
CA ARG A 134 10.66 12.80 21.07
C ARG A 134 10.09 12.52 19.67
N PRO A 135 10.92 12.58 18.60
CA PRO A 135 10.52 12.07 17.29
C PRO A 135 10.36 10.55 17.30
N ILE A 136 9.68 10.04 16.27
CA ILE A 136 9.60 8.60 15.99
C ILE A 136 10.97 8.16 15.45
N GLY A 137 11.56 7.11 16.05
CA GLY A 137 12.83 6.56 15.60
C GLY A 137 12.66 5.65 14.37
N ASP A 138 13.71 5.47 13.57
CA ASP A 138 13.69 4.50 12.49
C ASP A 138 13.44 3.07 13.04
N GLY A 139 12.62 2.30 12.33
CA GLY A 139 12.19 0.97 12.77
C GLY A 139 11.16 0.94 13.92
N GLU A 140 10.79 2.08 14.53
CA GLU A 140 9.73 2.12 15.56
C GLU A 140 8.34 1.82 14.96
N VAL A 141 8.14 2.17 13.70
CA VAL A 141 6.94 1.79 12.92
C VAL A 141 7.29 0.71 11.93
N VAL A 142 6.91 -0.53 12.25
CA VAL A 142 6.99 -1.66 11.31
C VAL A 142 5.60 -1.94 10.75
N THR A 143 5.43 -1.73 9.44
CA THR A 143 4.15 -2.04 8.77
C THR A 143 3.89 -3.56 8.75
N ALA A 144 2.63 -3.97 8.59
CA ALA A 144 2.29 -5.39 8.60
C ALA A 144 2.98 -6.17 7.46
N CYS A 145 3.04 -5.59 6.26
CA CYS A 145 3.70 -6.21 5.11
C CYS A 145 5.23 -6.26 5.27
N GLN A 146 5.85 -5.23 5.85
CA GLN A 146 7.27 -5.24 6.19
C GLN A 146 7.61 -6.30 7.22
N GLY A 147 6.87 -6.37 8.33
CA GLY A 147 7.12 -7.32 9.40
C GLY A 147 6.83 -8.78 9.02
N ALA A 148 5.92 -9.02 8.07
CA ALA A 148 5.59 -10.36 7.60
C ALA A 148 6.54 -10.87 6.49
N CYS A 149 7.31 -10.00 5.84
CA CYS A 149 8.14 -10.37 4.69
C CYS A 149 9.46 -11.02 5.15
N PRO A 150 9.67 -12.33 4.95
CA PRO A 150 10.87 -13.01 5.44
C PRO A 150 12.14 -12.55 4.74
N THR A 151 12.04 -12.14 3.48
CA THR A 151 13.16 -11.61 2.69
C THR A 151 13.45 -10.14 2.97
N ARG A 152 12.65 -9.48 3.82
CA ARG A 152 12.78 -8.04 4.14
C ARG A 152 12.78 -7.15 2.89
N ALA A 153 11.97 -7.50 1.90
CA ALA A 153 11.88 -6.79 0.62
C ALA A 153 11.22 -5.40 0.72
N ILE A 154 10.43 -5.16 1.77
CA ILE A 154 9.72 -3.90 1.99
C ILE A 154 10.42 -3.17 3.13
N SER A 155 10.85 -1.92 2.89
CA SER A 155 11.28 -0.99 3.92
C SER A 155 10.30 0.17 4.00
N PHE A 156 9.86 0.47 5.21
CA PHE A 156 9.01 1.63 5.50
C PHE A 156 9.70 2.47 6.58
N GLY A 157 9.65 3.79 6.43
CA GLY A 157 10.32 4.72 7.33
C GLY A 157 10.01 6.17 6.99
N ASN A 158 10.61 7.09 7.76
CA ASN A 158 10.42 8.53 7.61
C ASN A 158 11.36 9.09 6.53
N LEU A 159 10.80 9.65 5.45
CA LEU A 159 11.59 10.23 4.36
C LEU A 159 12.29 11.54 4.73
N ASN A 160 11.87 12.20 5.81
CA ASN A 160 12.51 13.41 6.31
C ASN A 160 13.69 13.11 7.24
N ASP A 161 13.86 11.85 7.65
CA ASP A 161 15.02 11.40 8.42
C ASP A 161 16.11 10.91 7.44
N PRO A 162 17.20 11.66 7.24
CA PRO A 162 18.24 11.32 6.27
C PRO A 162 18.99 10.04 6.63
N GLU A 163 18.97 9.62 7.89
CA GLU A 163 19.65 8.41 8.36
C GLU A 163 18.78 7.15 8.22
N SER A 164 17.48 7.30 7.93
CA SER A 164 16.54 6.19 7.85
C SER A 164 16.87 5.19 6.74
N ALA A 165 16.58 3.91 6.99
CA ALA A 165 16.84 2.84 6.03
C ALA A 165 16.13 3.06 4.67
N VAL A 166 14.95 3.70 4.67
CA VAL A 166 14.20 3.97 3.44
C VAL A 166 14.87 5.04 2.57
N VAL A 167 15.49 6.07 3.17
CA VAL A 167 16.22 7.10 2.42
C VAL A 167 17.47 6.49 1.78
N GLN A 168 18.20 5.66 2.53
CA GLN A 168 19.37 4.95 2.01
C GLN A 168 18.99 4.04 0.82
N GLN A 169 17.89 3.29 0.92
CA GLN A 169 17.42 2.45 -0.19
C GLN A 169 16.98 3.26 -1.40
N LYS A 170 16.28 4.39 -1.20
CA LYS A 170 15.85 5.27 -2.29
C LYS A 170 17.01 5.97 -3.02
N ALA A 171 18.16 6.12 -2.37
CA ALA A 171 19.39 6.64 -2.99
C ALA A 171 20.07 5.63 -3.93
N SER A 172 19.65 4.35 -3.92
CA SER A 172 20.19 3.32 -4.81
C SER A 172 19.99 3.69 -6.29
N PRO A 173 20.97 3.42 -7.17
CA PRO A 173 20.80 3.62 -8.62
C PRO A 173 19.74 2.70 -9.24
N LEU A 174 19.31 1.67 -8.51
CA LEU A 174 18.24 0.76 -8.93
C LEU A 174 16.84 1.28 -8.57
N ASN A 175 16.73 2.40 -7.86
CA ASN A 175 15.46 2.95 -7.43
C ASN A 175 14.66 3.52 -8.61
N TYR A 176 13.42 3.07 -8.77
CA TYR A 176 12.49 3.57 -9.79
C TYR A 176 11.06 3.70 -9.24
N GLY A 177 10.32 4.69 -9.76
CA GLY A 177 8.89 4.83 -9.49
C GLY A 177 8.06 4.12 -10.55
N LEU A 178 6.87 3.62 -10.17
CA LEU A 178 5.92 3.08 -11.13
C LEU A 178 5.08 4.18 -11.77
N LEU A 179 4.96 4.15 -13.10
CA LEU A 179 4.12 5.07 -13.90
C LEU A 179 4.46 6.55 -13.64
N THR A 180 5.76 6.87 -13.56
CA THR A 180 6.24 8.23 -13.27
C THR A 180 5.92 9.23 -14.39
N GLU A 181 5.69 8.76 -15.61
CA GLU A 181 5.22 9.54 -16.75
C GLU A 181 3.87 10.23 -16.49
N LEU A 182 3.06 9.72 -15.57
CA LEU A 182 1.79 10.33 -15.16
C LEU A 182 1.97 11.43 -14.09
N ASN A 183 3.20 11.70 -13.65
CA ASN A 183 3.55 12.68 -12.62
C ASN A 183 2.72 12.55 -11.32
N THR A 184 2.37 11.32 -10.94
CA THR A 184 1.66 11.07 -9.67
C THR A 184 2.55 11.20 -8.44
N GLN A 185 3.87 11.24 -8.62
CA GLN A 185 4.87 11.35 -7.55
C GLN A 185 4.64 10.32 -6.43
N PRO A 186 4.77 9.01 -6.74
CA PRO A 186 4.50 7.94 -5.78
C PRO A 186 5.51 7.94 -4.62
N ARG A 187 5.03 7.83 -3.37
CA ARG A 187 5.90 7.68 -2.19
C ARG A 187 6.57 6.30 -2.15
N THR A 188 5.85 5.23 -2.49
CA THR A 188 6.47 3.91 -2.68
C THR A 188 7.21 3.88 -4.01
N THR A 189 8.49 3.50 -3.95
CA THR A 189 9.32 3.21 -5.12
C THR A 189 9.87 1.78 -4.99
N TYR A 190 10.43 1.26 -6.08
CA TYR A 190 10.91 -0.11 -6.17
C TYR A 190 12.40 -0.10 -6.47
N LEU A 191 13.10 -1.15 -6.04
CA LEU A 191 14.45 -1.45 -6.50
C LEU A 191 14.36 -2.43 -7.66
N ALA A 192 15.03 -2.10 -8.77
CA ALA A 192 15.08 -2.96 -9.94
C ALA A 192 15.73 -4.31 -9.58
N ARG A 193 15.17 -5.38 -10.15
CA ARG A 193 15.71 -6.72 -9.98
C ARG A 193 16.97 -6.87 -10.81
N LEU A 194 18.11 -7.03 -10.15
CA LEU A 194 19.33 -7.46 -10.81
C LEU A 194 19.38 -9.00 -10.86
N ARG A 195 19.62 -9.55 -12.05
CA ARG A 195 19.91 -10.97 -12.23
C ARG A 195 21.41 -11.14 -12.47
N ASN A 196 21.96 -12.23 -11.96
CA ASN A 196 23.37 -12.58 -12.15
C ASN A 196 23.47 -13.86 -13.00
N PRO A 197 23.20 -13.79 -14.33
CA PRO A 197 23.32 -14.96 -15.19
C PRO A 197 24.79 -15.39 -15.30
N ASN A 198 25.01 -16.70 -15.37
CA ASN A 198 26.34 -17.24 -15.60
C ASN A 198 26.78 -16.91 -17.04
N PRO A 199 27.97 -16.30 -17.26
CA PRO A 199 28.48 -16.01 -18.60
C PRO A 199 28.56 -17.23 -19.53
N ALA A 200 28.71 -18.45 -18.99
CA ALA A 200 28.76 -19.68 -19.77
C ALA A 200 27.38 -20.18 -20.25
N LEU A 201 26.29 -19.57 -19.78
CA LEU A 201 24.90 -19.91 -20.14
C LEU A 201 24.22 -18.80 -20.99
N LEU A 202 24.97 -17.76 -21.36
CA LEU A 202 24.56 -16.70 -22.30
C LEU A 202 24.98 -17.11 -23.72
#